data_AF-A0A0F3NWF9-F1
#
_entry.id   AF-A0A0F3NWF9-F1
#
_cell.length_a   1.000
_cell.length_b   1.000
_cell.length_c   1.000
_cell.angle_alpha   90.00
_cell.angle_beta   90.00
_cell.angle_gamma   90.00
#
_symmetry.space_group_name_H-M   'P 1'
#
loop_
_entity.id
_entity.type
_entity.pdbx_description
1 polymer ?
#
loop_
_entity_poly.entity_id
_entity_poly.type
_entity_poly.pdbx_seq_one_letter_code
_entity_poly.pdbx_strand_id
1 'polypeptide(L)' 'MAIKYQPDFSEAYYNKGIALNELGRHQEAIESCNLAIKYDSDNVYAYQLANELQKN' A
#
# COMPACT_ATOMS: atom_id res chain seq x y z
N MET A 1 -2.74 10.89 -19.42
CA MET A 1 -3.95 11.11 -18.59
C MET A 1 -4.42 9.76 -18.09
N ALA A 2 -3.98 9.38 -16.89
CA ALA A 2 -4.35 8.12 -16.27
C ALA A 2 -5.79 8.22 -15.77
N ILE A 3 -6.65 7.37 -16.32
CA ILE A 3 -8.05 7.26 -15.95
C ILE A 3 -8.05 6.61 -14.56
N LYS A 4 -8.38 7.40 -13.51
CA LYS A 4 -8.61 6.95 -12.13
C LYS A 4 -9.75 5.92 -12.10
N TYR A 5 -9.45 4.68 -12.47
CA TYR A 5 -10.34 3.55 -12.22
C TYR A 5 -10.21 3.19 -10.74
N GLN A 6 -11.07 3.82 -9.92
CA GLN A 6 -11.35 3.49 -8.51
C GLN A 6 -10.17 3.71 -7.53
N PRO A 7 -9.92 4.97 -7.12
CA PRO A 7 -9.02 5.29 -6.00
C PRO A 7 -9.34 4.50 -4.71
N ASP A 8 -10.60 4.10 -4.51
CA ASP A 8 -11.07 3.33 -3.36
C ASP A 8 -10.30 2.01 -3.15
N PHE A 9 -9.88 1.34 -4.22
CA PHE A 9 -9.13 0.08 -4.08
C PHE A 9 -7.71 0.32 -3.58
N SER A 10 -7.02 1.32 -4.14
CA SER A 10 -5.66 1.62 -3.72
C SER A 10 -5.62 2.05 -2.25
N GLU A 11 -6.56 2.90 -1.84
CA GLU A 11 -6.66 3.35 -0.46
C GLU A 11 -7.05 2.21 0.50
N ALA A 12 -7.94 1.29 0.09
CA ALA A 12 -8.28 0.12 0.89
C ALA A 12 -7.07 -0.81 1.12
N TYR A 13 -6.26 -1.06 0.08
CA TYR A 13 -5.04 -1.86 0.22
C TYR A 13 -3.97 -1.15 1.06
N TYR A 14 -3.85 0.17 0.95
CA TYR A 14 -2.96 0.95 1.80
C TYR A 14 -3.38 0.88 3.28
N ASN A 15 -4.65 1.09 3.58
CA ASN A 15 -5.19 0.98 4.94
C ASN A 15 -5.01 -0.43 5.53
N LYS A 16 -5.19 -1.48 4.70
CA LYS A 16 -4.87 -2.85 5.08
C LYS A 16 -3.38 -3.02 5.40
N GLY A 17 -2.50 -2.41 4.61
CA GLY A 17 -1.06 -2.38 4.86
C GLY A 17 -0.71 -1.77 6.22
N ILE A 18 -1.31 -0.62 6.56
CA ILE A 18 -1.14 0.00 7.88
C ILE A 18 -1.61 -0.95 8.98
N ALA A 19 -2.82 -1.49 8.89
CA ALA A 19 -3.35 -2.39 9.91
C ALA A 19 -2.46 -3.62 10.13
N LEU A 20 -1.89 -4.18 9.05
CA LEU A 20 -0.96 -5.31 9.13
C LEU A 20 0.39 -4.91 9.75
N ASN A 21 0.88 -3.70 9.46
CA ASN A 21 2.08 -3.17 10.09
C ASN A 21 1.92 -3.03 11.62
N GLU A 22 0.81 -2.45 12.07
CA GLU A 22 0.48 -2.31 13.49
C GLU A 22 0.37 -3.68 14.20
N LEU A 23 0.03 -4.73 13.45
CA LEU A 23 0.01 -6.12 13.94
C LEU A 23 1.38 -6.82 13.88
N GLY A 24 2.45 -6.14 13.45
CA GLY A 24 3.79 -6.71 13.27
C GLY A 24 3.91 -7.63 12.05
N ARG A 25 2.89 -7.69 11.18
CA ARG A 25 2.84 -8.55 9.99
C ARG A 25 3.44 -7.82 8.78
N HIS A 26 4.72 -7.44 8.90
CA HIS A 26 5.38 -6.55 7.94
C HIS A 26 5.40 -7.10 6.50
N GLN A 27 5.59 -8.41 6.32
CA GLN A 27 5.60 -9.03 4.99
C GLN A 27 4.26 -8.87 4.26
N GLU A 28 3.15 -9.09 4.95
CA GLU A 28 1.80 -8.97 4.38
C GLU A 28 1.39 -7.50 4.20
N ALA A 29 1.94 -6.61 5.04
CA ALA A 29 1.79 -5.18 4.86
C ALA A 29 2.45 -4.70 3.56
N ILE A 30 3.67 -5.19 3.25
CA ILE A 30 4.35 -4.92 1.98
C ILE A 30 3.53 -5.45 0.79
N GLU A 31 2.98 -6.67 0.88
CA GLU A 31 2.11 -7.21 -0.17
C GLU A 31 0.88 -6.35 -0.41
N SER A 32 0.27 -5.84 0.65
CA SER A 32 -0.87 -4.93 0.57
C SER A 32 -0.48 -3.59 -0.07
N CYS A 33 0.68 -3.02 0.28
CA CYS A 33 1.20 -1.82 -0.38
C CYS A 33 1.47 -2.05 -1.87
N ASN A 34 2.02 -3.19 -2.25
CA ASN A 34 2.24 -3.54 -3.66
C ASN A 34 0.93 -3.63 -4.45
N LEU A 35 -0.14 -4.13 -3.82
CA LEU A 35 -1.47 -4.12 -4.42
C LEU A 35 -1.99 -2.68 -4.56
N ALA A 36 -1.84 -1.84 -3.54
CA ALA A 36 -2.22 -0.42 -3.63
C ALA A 36 -1.52 0.28 -4.81
N ILE A 37 -0.22 0.07 -4.97
CA ILE A 37 0.61 0.59 -6.07
C ILE A 37 0.14 0.04 -7.43
N LYS A 38 -0.32 -1.21 -7.50
CA LYS A 38 -0.84 -1.81 -8.74
C LYS A 38 -2.14 -1.15 -9.21
N TYR A 39 -3.01 -0.73 -8.28
CA TYR A 39 -4.28 -0.06 -8.60
C TYR A 39 -4.13 1.45 -8.80
N ASP A 40 -3.19 2.07 -8.09
CA ASP A 40 -2.80 3.46 -8.28
C ASP A 40 -1.28 3.55 -8.18
N SER A 41 -0.63 3.63 -9.34
CA SER A 41 0.82 3.73 -9.45
C SER A 41 1.37 5.04 -8.89
N ASP A 42 0.51 6.03 -8.64
CA ASP A 42 0.88 7.33 -8.08
C ASP A 42 0.58 7.41 -6.57
N ASN A 43 0.16 6.31 -5.93
CA ASN A 43 -0.08 6.27 -4.49
C ASN A 43 1.23 6.33 -3.69
N VAL A 44 1.70 7.56 -3.44
CA VAL A 44 2.94 7.85 -2.69
C VAL A 44 2.93 7.24 -1.29
N TYR A 45 1.78 7.17 -0.64
CA TYR A 45 1.66 6.63 0.72
C TYR A 45 1.98 5.13 0.78
N ALA A 46 1.48 4.36 -0.19
CA ALA A 46 1.79 2.94 -0.31
C ALA A 46 3.29 2.68 -0.55
N TYR A 47 3.95 3.51 -1.38
CA TYR A 47 5.41 3.43 -1.56
C TYR A 47 6.18 3.77 -0.30
N GLN A 48 5.77 4.81 0.42
CA GLN A 48 6.43 5.22 1.66
C GLN A 48 6.37 4.11 2.70
N LEU A 49 5.18 3.55 2.94
CA LEU A 49 5.00 2.46 3.87
C LEU A 49 5.80 1.22 3.46
N ALA A 50 5.75 0.81 2.18
CA ALA A 50 6.55 -0.33 1.73
C ALA A 50 8.06 -0.14 1.94
N ASN A 51 8.58 1.07 1.69
CA ASN A 51 9.99 1.39 1.91
C ASN A 51 10.39 1.43 3.38
N GLU A 52 9.48 1.86 4.26
CA GLU A 52 9.71 1.82 5.71
C GLU A 52 9.80 0.38 6.22
N LEU A 53 8.86 -0.47 5.78
CA LEU A 53 8.79 -1.87 6.18
C LEU A 53 9.96 -2.73 5.67
N GLN A 54 10.61 -2.33 4.57
CA GLN A 54 11.79 -3.01 4.05
C GLN A 54 13.09 -2.65 4.76
N LYS A 55 13.10 -1.56 5.55
CA LYS A 55 14.28 -1.06 6.26
C LYS A 55 14.40 -1.61 7.68
N ASN A 56 13.34 -2.20 8.22
CA ASN A 56 13.27 -2.86 9.51
C ASN A 56 13.43 -4.37 9.34
#